data_AF-A0A7S2Y5V2-F1
#
_entry.id   AF-A0A7S2Y5V2-F1
#
_cell.length_a   1.000
_cell.length_b   1.000
_cell.length_c   1.000
_cell.angle_alpha   90.00
_cell.angle_beta   90.00
_cell.angle_gamma   90.00
#
_symmetry.space_group_name_H-M   'P 1'
#
loop_
_entity.id
_entity.type
_entity.pdbx_description
1 polymer ?
#
loop_
_entity_poly.entity_id
_entity_poly.type
_entity_poly.pdbx_seq_one_letter_code
_entity_poly.pdbx_strand_id
1 'polypeptide(L)'
;FGISLIRITMQSQLPPTEALLQQDAGMIVMLEDRAATSPQSFSLEHPRELLSHANQLVKEERFVEALRYHDRALEFYKQQQQVSVIGCCSEATAWRNKGAIHGKLKDYKSAVTAWKKSESLFRNCRERVLTSTPEGNGSQQSLYPPEKQICLDACIVEVLQSRAGAHMKLKDQFREAIDCHEEVIDLLLDIHRAGDELFSSKQIPLEGVGFTRMGPTRNTEALVTSLESLGGLYTSTGAYEDGLAAFEEALQILRARQSGSGHNQ
;
A
#
# COMPACT_ATOMS: atom_id res chain seq x y z
N PHE A 1 17.43 16.26 14.34
CA PHE A 1 16.16 17.01 14.42
C PHE A 1 15.31 16.37 15.51
N GLY A 2 15.09 17.06 16.63
CA GLY A 2 14.29 16.53 17.74
C GLY A 2 12.81 16.77 17.48
N ILE A 3 12.13 15.80 16.86
CA ILE A 3 10.67 15.80 16.76
C ILE A 3 10.16 15.45 18.16
N SER A 4 9.65 16.44 18.91
CA SER A 4 8.90 16.17 20.14
C SER A 4 7.55 15.60 19.75
N LEU A 5 7.44 14.27 19.75
CA LEU A 5 6.15 13.59 19.61
C LEU A 5 5.30 13.87 20.85
N ILE A 6 4.13 14.49 20.64
CA ILE A 6 3.00 14.25 21.53
C ILE A 6 2.52 12.84 21.19
N ARG A 7 2.84 11.89 22.07
CA ARG A 7 2.34 10.51 21.95
C ARG A 7 0.84 10.54 22.25
N ILE A 8 0.01 10.61 21.22
CA ILE A 8 -1.45 10.48 21.36
C ILE A 8 -1.73 8.99 21.62
N THR A 9 -1.63 8.57 22.89
CA THR A 9 -2.12 7.27 23.33
C THR A 9 -3.64 7.32 23.47
N MET A 10 -4.36 6.80 22.49
CA MET A 10 -5.80 6.56 22.57
C MET A 10 -6.07 5.20 23.23
N GLN A 11 -6.55 5.22 24.48
CA GLN A 11 -7.27 4.10 25.10
C GLN A 11 -8.77 4.30 24.86
N SER A 12 -9.33 3.74 23.80
CA SER A 12 -10.79 3.62 23.66
C SER A 12 -11.23 2.19 23.98
N GLN A 13 -11.76 1.97 25.18
CA GLN A 13 -12.48 0.74 25.51
C GLN A 13 -13.93 0.86 25.04
N LEU A 14 -14.30 0.19 23.94
CA LEU A 14 -15.69 -0.16 23.62
C LEU A 14 -15.74 -1.51 22.87
N PRO A 15 -16.81 -2.31 23.02
CA PRO A 15 -16.79 -3.76 22.86
C PRO A 15 -16.79 -4.22 21.39
N PRO A 16 -16.41 -5.49 21.12
CA PRO A 16 -16.34 -6.02 19.77
C PRO A 16 -17.76 -6.24 19.24
N THR A 17 -18.07 -5.66 18.08
CA THR A 17 -19.27 -6.04 17.34
C THR A 17 -18.84 -6.90 16.16
N GLU A 18 -18.82 -8.21 16.38
CA GLU A 18 -18.75 -9.21 15.32
C GLU A 18 -20.15 -9.50 14.76
N ALA A 19 -20.16 -9.94 13.50
CA ALA A 19 -21.25 -10.53 12.73
C ALA A 19 -22.28 -9.57 12.10
N LEU A 20 -22.08 -9.28 10.81
CA LEU A 20 -22.96 -9.74 9.70
C LEU A 20 -22.58 -9.03 8.39
N LEU A 21 -22.22 -9.82 7.37
CA LEU A 21 -22.78 -9.77 6.00
C LEU A 21 -21.97 -10.70 5.07
N GLN A 22 -22.33 -11.99 5.10
CA GLN A 22 -22.39 -12.79 3.88
C GLN A 22 -23.64 -12.37 3.10
N GLN A 23 -23.57 -12.52 1.78
CA GLN A 23 -24.58 -12.20 0.75
C GLN A 23 -24.64 -10.72 0.33
N ASP A 24 -23.90 -10.42 -0.75
CA ASP A 24 -24.50 -9.77 -1.92
C ASP A 24 -23.62 -10.04 -3.16
N ALA A 25 -23.71 -11.28 -3.64
CA ALA A 25 -23.27 -11.65 -4.98
C ALA A 25 -24.47 -11.47 -5.92
N GLY A 26 -24.66 -10.24 -6.41
CA GLY A 26 -25.88 -9.91 -7.14
C GLY A 26 -25.86 -8.57 -7.87
N MET A 27 -24.74 -8.12 -8.44
CA MET A 27 -24.77 -7.03 -9.42
C MET A 27 -23.51 -6.93 -10.30
N ILE A 28 -23.15 -8.02 -11.00
CA ILE A 28 -22.38 -7.94 -12.24
C ILE A 28 -23.01 -8.93 -13.23
N VAL A 29 -24.18 -8.57 -13.74
CA VAL A 29 -24.72 -9.11 -14.98
C VAL A 29 -25.13 -7.88 -15.78
N MET A 30 -24.77 -7.83 -17.07
CA MET A 30 -25.03 -6.74 -18.05
C MET A 30 -23.86 -5.79 -18.37
N LEU A 31 -22.64 -6.30 -18.58
CA LEU A 31 -21.67 -5.68 -19.51
C LEU A 31 -20.87 -6.75 -20.29
N GLU A 32 -21.55 -7.83 -20.70
CA GLU A 32 -21.03 -8.80 -21.66
C GLU A 32 -21.91 -8.82 -22.91
N ASP A 33 -21.89 -7.75 -23.70
CA ASP A 33 -22.16 -7.89 -25.12
C ASP A 33 -21.70 -6.65 -25.90
N ARG A 34 -20.43 -6.68 -26.35
CA ARG A 34 -19.82 -5.92 -27.47
C ARG A 34 -18.32 -5.71 -27.24
N ALA A 35 -17.56 -6.79 -27.38
CA ALA A 35 -16.15 -6.72 -27.76
C ALA A 35 -15.74 -8.03 -28.45
N ALA A 36 -16.50 -8.41 -29.49
CA ALA A 36 -16.11 -9.46 -30.41
C ALA A 36 -15.34 -8.81 -31.58
N THR A 37 -14.06 -8.51 -31.38
CA THR A 37 -13.09 -8.37 -32.46
C THR A 37 -11.68 -8.76 -32.01
N SER A 38 -11.27 -9.94 -32.49
CA SER A 38 -9.90 -10.44 -32.76
C SER A 38 -8.99 -10.89 -31.59
N PRO A 39 -8.68 -12.20 -31.50
CA PRO A 39 -7.65 -12.71 -30.60
C PRO A 39 -6.29 -12.72 -31.31
N GLN A 40 -5.40 -11.79 -30.97
CA GLN A 40 -3.97 -12.12 -30.96
C GLN A 40 -3.71 -12.87 -29.66
N SER A 41 -3.98 -14.17 -29.66
CA SER A 41 -3.64 -15.05 -28.54
C SER A 41 -2.13 -15.31 -28.53
N PHE A 42 -1.35 -14.34 -28.04
CA PHE A 42 -0.05 -14.68 -27.49
C PHE A 42 -0.32 -15.54 -26.26
N SER A 43 0.13 -16.81 -26.29
CA SER A 43 0.14 -17.67 -25.10
C SER A 43 1.19 -17.12 -24.14
N LEU A 44 0.84 -16.08 -23.39
CA LEU A 44 1.63 -15.63 -22.26
C LEU A 44 1.49 -16.71 -21.17
N GLU A 45 2.54 -17.49 -20.99
CA GLU A 45 2.54 -18.65 -20.09
C GLU A 45 3.16 -18.34 -18.73
N HIS A 46 3.80 -17.18 -18.58
CA HIS A 46 4.49 -16.80 -17.36
C HIS A 46 3.80 -15.61 -16.66
N PRO A 47 3.55 -15.66 -15.33
CA PRO A 47 2.83 -14.59 -14.62
C PRO A 47 3.51 -13.22 -14.71
N ARG A 48 4.85 -13.18 -14.81
CA ARG A 48 5.58 -11.92 -15.04
C ARG A 48 5.23 -11.25 -16.38
N GLU A 49 5.05 -12.04 -17.44
CA GLU A 49 4.70 -11.51 -18.75
C GLU A 49 3.25 -11.04 -18.78
N LEU A 50 2.35 -11.78 -18.13
CA LEU A 50 0.96 -11.39 -17.93
C LEU A 50 0.87 -10.04 -17.20
N LEU A 51 1.64 -9.84 -16.12
CA LEU A 51 1.69 -8.57 -15.41
C LEU A 51 2.29 -7.44 -16.24
N SER A 52 3.36 -7.70 -16.98
CA SER A 52 3.98 -6.71 -17.87
C SER A 52 3.00 -6.24 -18.94
N HIS A 53 2.30 -7.19 -19.58
CA HIS A 53 1.28 -6.89 -20.59
C HIS A 53 0.08 -6.16 -20.00
N ALA A 54 -0.42 -6.58 -18.82
CA ALA A 54 -1.48 -5.87 -18.11
C ALA A 54 -1.10 -4.42 -17.83
N ASN A 55 0.13 -4.17 -17.35
CA ASN A 55 0.62 -2.82 -17.09
C ASN A 55 0.71 -1.96 -18.36
N GLN A 56 1.03 -2.57 -19.50
CA GLN A 56 1.00 -1.89 -20.79
C GLN A 56 -0.43 -1.50 -21.19
N LEU A 57 -1.39 -2.42 -21.05
CA LEU A 57 -2.81 -2.13 -21.29
C LEU A 57 -3.36 -1.02 -20.38
N VAL A 58 -2.88 -0.93 -19.13
CA VAL A 58 -3.23 0.18 -18.21
C VAL A 58 -2.73 1.53 -18.73
N LYS A 59 -1.55 1.57 -19.36
CA LYS A 59 -1.01 2.80 -19.99
C LYS A 59 -1.82 3.19 -21.23
N GLU A 60 -2.38 2.21 -21.93
CA GLU A 60 -3.29 2.38 -23.06
C GLU A 60 -4.75 2.62 -22.65
N GLU A 61 -5.03 2.75 -21.34
CA GLU A 61 -6.37 2.93 -20.77
C GLU A 61 -7.37 1.79 -21.07
N ARG A 62 -6.86 0.62 -21.47
CA ARG A 62 -7.64 -0.60 -21.74
C ARG A 62 -7.87 -1.41 -20.46
N PHE A 63 -8.60 -0.79 -19.53
CA PHE A 63 -8.73 -1.28 -18.15
C PHE A 63 -9.38 -2.65 -18.01
N VAL A 64 -10.46 -2.93 -18.75
CA VAL A 64 -11.17 -4.22 -18.66
C VAL A 64 -10.28 -5.37 -19.12
N GLU A 65 -9.49 -5.16 -20.18
CA GLU A 65 -8.54 -6.16 -20.66
C GLU A 65 -7.38 -6.35 -19.67
N ALA A 66 -6.85 -5.25 -19.13
CA ALA A 66 -5.82 -5.32 -18.09
C ALA A 66 -6.26 -6.13 -16.87
N LEU A 67 -7.53 -5.99 -16.44
CA LEU A 67 -8.10 -6.79 -15.35
C LEU A 67 -8.06 -8.29 -15.65
N ARG A 68 -8.41 -8.71 -16.87
CA ARG A 68 -8.37 -10.13 -17.29
C ARG A 68 -6.95 -10.71 -17.19
N TYR A 69 -5.94 -9.94 -17.60
CA TYR A 69 -4.54 -10.38 -17.49
C TYR A 69 -4.05 -10.44 -16.05
N HIS A 70 -4.46 -9.50 -15.19
CA HIS A 70 -4.18 -9.58 -13.75
C HIS A 70 -4.85 -10.80 -13.11
N ASP A 71 -6.10 -11.10 -13.45
CA ASP A 71 -6.81 -12.27 -12.92
C ASP A 71 -6.14 -13.58 -13.34
N ARG A 72 -5.71 -13.68 -14.60
CA ARG A 72 -4.93 -14.83 -15.06
C ARG A 72 -3.61 -14.96 -14.31
N ALA A 73 -2.88 -13.85 -14.06
CA ALA A 73 -1.65 -13.88 -13.26
C ALA A 73 -1.89 -14.35 -11.82
N LEU A 74 -3.00 -13.92 -11.20
CA LEU A 74 -3.41 -14.36 -9.86
C LEU A 74 -3.75 -15.85 -9.80
N GLU A 75 -4.35 -16.42 -10.86
CA GLU A 75 -4.59 -17.86 -10.95
C GLU A 75 -3.28 -18.67 -10.94
N PHE A 76 -2.26 -18.22 -11.68
CA PHE A 76 -0.92 -18.83 -11.64
C PHE A 76 -0.32 -18.78 -10.24
N TYR A 77 -0.41 -17.63 -9.57
CA TYR A 77 0.10 -17.47 -8.21
C TYR A 77 -0.63 -18.38 -7.20
N LYS A 78 -1.95 -18.53 -7.34
CA LYS A 78 -2.75 -19.43 -6.51
C LYS A 78 -2.36 -20.91 -6.72
N GLN A 79 -2.11 -21.32 -7.96
CA GLN A 79 -1.73 -22.70 -8.29
C GLN A 79 -0.34 -23.09 -7.75
N GLN A 80 0.58 -22.13 -7.65
CA GLN A 80 1.96 -22.39 -7.20
C GLN A 80 2.12 -22.54 -5.68
N GLN A 81 1.03 -22.57 -4.88
CA GLN A 81 1.04 -22.69 -3.41
C GLN A 81 2.19 -21.90 -2.76
N GLN A 82 2.23 -20.59 -3.05
CA GLN A 82 3.31 -19.64 -2.74
C GLN A 82 4.12 -19.92 -1.46
N VAL A 83 5.20 -20.70 -1.59
CA VAL A 83 6.16 -20.95 -0.50
C VAL A 83 7.16 -19.79 -0.39
N SER A 84 7.44 -19.10 -1.50
CA SER A 84 8.47 -18.04 -1.54
C SER A 84 7.92 -16.64 -1.23
N VAL A 85 8.75 -15.82 -0.56
CA VAL A 85 8.50 -14.38 -0.33
C VAL A 85 8.31 -13.64 -1.66
N ILE A 86 9.07 -14.00 -2.69
CA ILE A 86 9.03 -13.39 -4.03
C ILE A 86 7.65 -13.59 -4.68
N GLY A 87 7.11 -14.81 -4.57
CA GLY A 87 5.80 -15.15 -5.09
C GLY A 87 4.67 -14.40 -4.37
N CYS A 88 4.72 -14.37 -3.04
CA CYS A 88 3.84 -13.56 -2.17
C CYS A 88 3.83 -12.08 -2.59
N CYS A 89 5.01 -11.49 -2.75
CA CYS A 89 5.20 -10.10 -3.17
C CYS A 89 4.64 -9.80 -4.56
N SER A 90 4.80 -10.75 -5.49
CA SER A 90 4.30 -10.61 -6.86
C SER A 90 2.77 -10.67 -6.91
N GLU A 91 2.17 -11.57 -6.13
CA GLU A 91 0.72 -11.66 -5.97
C GLU A 91 0.15 -10.39 -5.32
N ALA A 92 0.79 -9.89 -4.26
CA ALA A 92 0.41 -8.65 -3.60
C ALA A 92 0.41 -7.46 -4.57
N THR A 93 1.41 -7.41 -5.46
CA THR A 93 1.54 -6.38 -6.50
C THR A 93 0.42 -6.49 -7.54
N ALA A 94 0.07 -7.71 -7.95
CA ALA A 94 -1.04 -7.94 -8.88
C ALA A 94 -2.37 -7.44 -8.30
N TRP A 95 -2.66 -7.76 -7.03
CA TRP A 95 -3.83 -7.25 -6.32
C TRP A 95 -3.82 -5.72 -6.18
N ARG A 96 -2.66 -5.12 -5.90
CA ARG A 96 -2.52 -3.66 -5.83
C ARG A 96 -2.87 -3.00 -7.15
N ASN A 97 -2.33 -3.52 -8.25
CA ASN A 97 -2.58 -3.00 -9.59
C ASN A 97 -4.05 -3.17 -9.99
N LYS A 98 -4.65 -4.31 -9.65
CA LYS A 98 -6.10 -4.53 -9.81
C LYS A 98 -6.92 -3.47 -9.07
N GLY A 99 -6.56 -3.17 -7.81
CA GLY A 99 -7.21 -2.10 -7.04
C GLY A 99 -7.07 -0.72 -7.69
N ALA A 100 -5.88 -0.38 -8.20
CA ALA A 100 -5.66 0.86 -8.93
C ALA A 100 -6.53 0.97 -10.20
N ILE A 101 -6.70 -0.13 -10.95
CA ILE A 101 -7.58 -0.15 -12.13
C ILE A 101 -9.04 0.06 -11.74
N HIS A 102 -9.55 -0.63 -10.71
CA HIS A 102 -10.90 -0.40 -10.21
C HIS A 102 -11.11 1.06 -9.73
N GLY A 103 -10.10 1.64 -9.09
CA GLY A 103 -10.12 3.06 -8.71
C GLY A 103 -10.25 4.01 -9.91
N LYS A 104 -9.54 3.73 -11.02
CA LYS A 104 -9.69 4.48 -12.28
C LYS A 104 -11.09 4.30 -12.89
N LEU A 105 -11.67 3.12 -12.77
CA LEU A 105 -13.05 2.82 -13.17
C LEU A 105 -14.11 3.36 -12.21
N LYS A 106 -13.71 4.03 -11.12
CA LYS A 106 -14.57 4.53 -10.03
C LYS A 106 -15.37 3.43 -9.32
N ASP A 107 -14.97 2.18 -9.47
CA ASP A 107 -15.48 1.05 -8.70
C ASP A 107 -14.70 0.95 -7.38
N TYR A 108 -14.96 1.91 -6.50
CA TYR A 108 -14.23 2.07 -5.24
C TYR A 108 -14.42 0.87 -4.30
N LYS A 109 -15.56 0.16 -4.39
CA LYS A 109 -15.81 -1.04 -3.57
C LYS A 109 -14.85 -2.16 -3.97
N SER A 110 -14.77 -2.50 -5.25
CA SER A 110 -13.82 -3.51 -5.73
C SER A 110 -12.37 -3.08 -5.53
N ALA A 111 -12.08 -1.78 -5.65
CA ALA A 111 -10.75 -1.23 -5.38
C ALA A 111 -10.32 -1.50 -3.93
N VAL A 112 -11.18 -1.17 -2.95
CA VAL A 112 -10.94 -1.45 -1.52
C VAL A 112 -10.73 -2.94 -1.28
N THR A 113 -11.56 -3.82 -1.85
CA THR A 113 -11.37 -5.27 -1.72
C THR A 113 -10.02 -5.73 -2.25
N ALA A 114 -9.60 -5.24 -3.40
CA ALA A 114 -8.31 -5.60 -4.00
C ALA A 114 -7.13 -5.08 -3.18
N TRP A 115 -7.19 -3.85 -2.68
CA TRP A 115 -6.14 -3.28 -1.83
C TRP A 115 -6.06 -3.97 -0.46
N LYS A 116 -7.17 -4.33 0.18
CA LYS A 116 -7.16 -5.13 1.42
C LYS A 116 -6.43 -6.47 1.23
N LYS A 117 -6.66 -7.14 0.10
CA LYS A 117 -5.94 -8.39 -0.24
C LYS A 117 -4.45 -8.14 -0.45
N SER A 118 -4.09 -7.08 -1.19
CA SER A 118 -2.70 -6.70 -1.43
C SER A 118 -1.94 -6.41 -0.13
N GLU A 119 -2.55 -5.63 0.77
CA GLU A 119 -1.99 -5.31 2.07
C GLU A 119 -1.76 -6.55 2.93
N SER A 120 -2.77 -7.42 3.05
CA SER A 120 -2.66 -8.67 3.81
C SER A 120 -1.50 -9.53 3.30
N LEU A 121 -1.33 -9.61 1.97
CA LEU A 121 -0.21 -10.33 1.38
C LEU A 121 1.12 -9.65 1.70
N PHE A 122 1.27 -8.32 1.54
CA PHE A 122 2.51 -7.63 1.89
C PHE A 122 2.89 -7.79 3.37
N ARG A 123 1.91 -7.76 4.29
CA ARG A 123 2.13 -8.05 5.71
C ARG A 123 2.59 -9.48 5.92
N ASN A 124 1.98 -10.45 5.25
CA ASN A 124 2.43 -11.85 5.32
C ASN A 124 3.85 -12.00 4.78
N CYS A 125 4.21 -11.31 3.68
CA CYS A 125 5.56 -11.33 3.17
C CYS A 125 6.54 -10.71 4.19
N ARG A 126 6.15 -9.62 4.87
CA ARG A 126 6.93 -8.98 5.94
C ARG A 126 7.15 -9.92 7.12
N GLU A 127 6.10 -10.57 7.59
CA GLU A 127 6.19 -11.55 8.67
C GLU A 127 7.11 -12.71 8.30
N ARG A 128 6.95 -13.28 7.10
CA ARG A 128 7.83 -14.36 6.62
C ARG A 128 9.29 -13.94 6.62
N VAL A 129 9.61 -12.73 6.14
CA VAL A 129 10.96 -12.18 6.15
C VAL A 129 11.52 -12.06 7.57
N LEU A 130 10.70 -11.69 8.56
CA LEU A 130 11.10 -11.62 9.96
C LEU A 130 11.32 -12.99 10.59
N THR A 131 10.49 -13.98 10.22
CA THR A 131 10.54 -15.34 10.79
C THR A 131 11.53 -16.28 10.12
N SER A 132 11.94 -15.99 8.87
CA SER A 132 12.94 -16.78 8.16
C SER A 132 14.31 -16.56 8.79
N THR A 133 14.61 -17.29 9.85
CA THR A 133 15.95 -17.44 10.40
C THR A 133 16.73 -18.45 9.55
N PRO A 134 18.02 -18.21 9.26
CA PRO A 134 18.86 -19.30 8.77
C PRO A 134 19.01 -20.31 9.92
N GLU A 135 18.69 -21.58 9.67
CA GLU A 135 19.01 -22.66 10.59
C GLU A 135 20.53 -22.70 10.82
N GLY A 136 21.02 -22.09 11.89
CA GLY A 136 22.42 -22.13 12.25
C GLY A 136 22.89 -20.91 13.06
N ASN A 137 23.17 -21.16 14.33
CA ASN A 137 23.81 -20.30 15.33
C ASN A 137 22.91 -19.33 16.11
N GLY A 138 22.70 -19.70 17.38
CA GLY A 138 21.85 -19.04 18.37
C GLY A 138 22.34 -17.68 18.86
N SER A 139 22.16 -16.66 18.04
CA SER A 139 22.15 -15.26 18.49
C SER A 139 20.88 -14.59 17.95
N GLN A 140 19.98 -14.21 18.85
CA GLN A 140 18.69 -13.57 18.59
C GLN A 140 18.85 -12.13 18.04
N GLN A 141 19.34 -12.00 16.82
CA GLN A 141 19.19 -10.78 16.03
C GLN A 141 18.68 -11.17 14.65
N SER A 142 17.58 -10.53 14.24
CA SER A 142 16.98 -10.66 12.91
C SER A 142 18.04 -10.38 11.85
N LEU A 143 18.59 -11.44 11.24
CA LEU A 143 19.65 -11.37 10.24
C LEU A 143 19.09 -11.19 8.81
N TYR A 144 17.90 -10.60 8.68
CA TYR A 144 17.40 -10.13 7.40
C TYR A 144 17.68 -8.63 7.27
N PRO A 145 18.21 -8.17 6.12
CA PRO A 145 18.57 -6.77 5.95
C PRO A 145 17.34 -5.89 6.27
N PRO A 146 17.42 -4.97 7.24
CA PRO A 146 16.32 -4.07 7.63
C PRO A 146 15.71 -3.36 6.42
N GLU A 147 16.46 -3.25 5.34
CA GLU A 147 16.01 -2.64 4.11
C GLU A 147 14.96 -3.44 3.33
N LYS A 148 14.93 -4.77 3.43
CA LYS A 148 13.83 -5.57 2.84
C LYS A 148 12.52 -5.27 3.54
N GLN A 149 12.57 -5.10 4.87
CA GLN A 149 11.42 -4.68 5.65
C GLN A 149 10.97 -3.27 5.27
N ILE A 150 11.90 -2.31 5.16
CA ILE A 150 11.60 -0.94 4.71
C ILE A 150 10.91 -0.94 3.34
N CYS A 151 11.34 -1.78 2.41
CA CYS A 151 10.69 -1.89 1.09
C CYS A 151 9.26 -2.43 1.18
N LEU A 152 8.99 -3.39 2.07
CA LEU A 152 7.66 -3.93 2.29
C LEU A 152 6.75 -2.91 3.00
N ASP A 153 7.27 -2.22 4.02
CA ASP A 153 6.54 -1.15 4.72
C ASP A 153 6.19 -0.01 3.75
N ALA A 154 7.10 0.35 2.83
CA ALA A 154 6.82 1.32 1.77
C ALA A 154 5.69 0.85 0.83
N CYS A 155 5.60 -0.45 0.53
CA CYS A 155 4.51 -1.00 -0.28
C CYS A 155 3.18 -0.98 0.47
N ILE A 156 3.19 -1.28 1.77
CA ILE A 156 2.02 -1.20 2.64
C ILE A 156 1.51 0.25 2.68
N VAL A 157 2.41 1.23 2.84
CA VAL A 157 2.06 2.67 2.77
C VAL A 157 1.34 3.02 1.47
N GLU A 158 1.88 2.64 0.31
CA GLU A 158 1.27 2.95 -0.99
C GLU A 158 -0.14 2.34 -1.12
N VAL A 159 -0.34 1.12 -0.63
CA VAL A 159 -1.64 0.43 -0.63
C VAL A 159 -2.62 1.12 0.32
N LEU A 160 -2.20 1.45 1.53
CA LEU A 160 -3.03 2.12 2.53
C LEU A 160 -3.47 3.52 2.07
N GLN A 161 -2.57 4.31 1.49
CA GLN A 161 -2.92 5.63 0.93
C GLN A 161 -3.95 5.51 -0.21
N SER A 162 -3.77 4.53 -1.09
CA SER A 162 -4.73 4.27 -2.16
C SER A 162 -6.10 3.87 -1.60
N ARG A 163 -6.11 3.00 -0.59
CA ARG A 163 -7.31 2.53 0.10
C ARG A 163 -8.03 3.66 0.84
N ALA A 164 -7.29 4.50 1.57
CA ALA A 164 -7.83 5.70 2.22
C ALA A 164 -8.51 6.61 1.20
N GLY A 165 -7.87 6.84 0.05
CA GLY A 165 -8.43 7.59 -1.06
C GLY A 165 -9.77 7.04 -1.57
N ALA A 166 -9.93 5.72 -1.72
CA ALA A 166 -11.23 5.15 -2.09
C ALA A 166 -12.26 5.23 -0.97
N HIS A 167 -11.86 5.02 0.29
CA HIS A 167 -12.75 5.20 1.44
C HIS A 167 -13.30 6.63 1.48
N MET A 168 -12.49 7.65 1.21
CA MET A 168 -12.98 9.04 1.09
C MET A 168 -13.99 9.25 -0.04
N LYS A 169 -13.92 8.46 -1.12
CA LYS A 169 -14.90 8.52 -2.23
C LYS A 169 -16.19 7.77 -1.90
N LEU A 170 -16.12 6.77 -1.02
CA LEU A 170 -17.24 6.07 -0.44
C LEU A 170 -17.70 6.85 0.80
N LYS A 171 -18.56 7.86 0.60
CA LYS A 171 -18.96 8.92 1.55
C LYS A 171 -19.27 8.52 3.02
N ASP A 172 -19.44 7.24 3.32
CA ASP A 172 -19.76 6.71 4.66
C ASP A 172 -18.58 5.98 5.33
N GLN A 173 -17.37 6.04 4.76
CA GLN A 173 -16.20 5.28 5.24
C GLN A 173 -15.05 6.19 5.70
N PHE A 174 -15.38 7.32 6.34
CA PHE A 174 -14.36 8.24 6.87
C PHE A 174 -13.53 7.61 7.99
N ARG A 175 -14.13 6.73 8.80
CA ARG A 175 -13.41 6.05 9.87
C ARG A 175 -12.30 5.17 9.32
N GLU A 176 -12.60 4.37 8.29
CA GLU A 176 -11.62 3.51 7.66
C GLU A 176 -10.54 4.31 6.92
N ALA A 177 -10.88 5.49 6.38
CA ALA A 177 -9.89 6.39 5.80
C ALA A 177 -8.93 6.95 6.87
N ILE A 178 -9.46 7.33 8.05
CA ILE A 178 -8.67 7.78 9.21
C ILE A 178 -7.71 6.66 9.64
N ASP A 179 -8.24 5.45 9.88
CA ASP A 179 -7.42 4.31 10.33
C ASP A 179 -6.28 4.01 9.33
N CYS A 180 -6.53 4.15 8.02
CA CYS A 180 -5.48 4.00 7.01
C CYS A 180 -4.40 5.08 7.11
N HIS A 181 -4.78 6.35 7.31
CA HIS A 181 -3.82 7.45 7.37
C HIS A 181 -2.99 7.44 8.66
N GLU A 182 -3.59 7.08 9.80
CA GLU A 182 -2.86 6.91 11.05
C GLU A 182 -1.77 5.84 10.92
N GLU A 183 -2.12 4.69 10.35
CA GLU A 183 -1.13 3.63 10.14
C GLU A 183 -0.05 4.01 9.12
N VAL A 184 -0.41 4.77 8.07
CA VAL A 184 0.57 5.30 7.11
C VAL A 184 1.57 6.21 7.81
N ILE A 185 1.12 7.07 8.73
CA ILE A 185 2.00 7.97 9.49
C ILE A 185 2.97 7.15 10.34
N ASP A 186 2.50 6.16 11.08
CA ASP A 186 3.34 5.29 11.91
C ASP A 186 4.41 4.57 11.08
N LEU A 187 4.02 3.97 9.95
CA LEU A 187 4.95 3.28 9.05
C LEU A 187 5.98 4.24 8.44
N LEU A 188 5.58 5.45 8.05
CA LEU A 188 6.49 6.44 7.45
C LEU A 188 7.52 6.96 8.46
N LEU A 189 7.11 7.14 9.72
CA LEU A 189 8.01 7.49 10.82
C LEU A 189 9.01 6.37 11.09
N ASP A 190 8.58 5.11 11.08
CA ASP A 190 9.48 3.96 11.24
C ASP A 190 10.45 3.81 10.06
N ILE A 191 9.97 4.01 8.81
CA ILE A 191 10.83 4.04 7.61
C ILE A 191 11.84 5.19 7.70
N HIS A 192 11.46 6.36 8.22
CA HIS A 192 12.37 7.50 8.36
C HIS A 192 13.47 7.20 9.37
N ARG A 193 13.12 6.70 10.56
CA ARG A 193 14.06 6.31 11.61
C ARG A 193 15.05 5.25 11.13
N ALA A 194 14.56 4.19 10.50
CA ALA A 194 15.42 3.14 9.96
C ALA A 194 16.24 3.64 8.75
N GLY A 195 15.68 4.56 7.96
CA GLY A 195 16.31 5.08 6.75
C GLY A 195 17.57 5.91 7.02
N ASP A 196 17.60 6.66 8.12
CA ASP A 196 18.75 7.46 8.56
C ASP A 196 19.95 6.57 8.93
N GLU A 197 19.71 5.35 9.39
CA GLU A 197 20.74 4.37 9.75
C GLU A 197 21.34 3.64 8.52
N LEU A 198 20.61 3.60 7.40
CA LEU A 198 20.86 2.71 6.25
C LEU A 198 21.25 3.46 4.95
N PHE A 199 21.75 4.69 5.06
CA PHE A 199 21.92 5.62 3.93
C PHE A 199 23.03 5.24 2.91
N SER A 200 23.66 4.07 3.01
CA SER A 200 24.77 3.67 2.13
C SER A 200 24.40 2.75 0.95
N SER A 201 23.18 2.20 0.82
CA SER A 201 22.85 1.25 -0.25
C SER A 201 21.81 1.79 -1.24
N LYS A 202 22.18 1.83 -2.54
CA LYS A 202 21.48 2.61 -3.58
C LYS A 202 20.35 1.88 -4.31
N GLN A 203 20.16 0.57 -4.10
CA GLN A 203 19.07 -0.22 -4.67
C GLN A 203 19.11 -1.60 -4.03
N ILE A 204 17.96 -2.12 -3.60
CA ILE A 204 17.90 -3.41 -2.92
C ILE A 204 16.91 -4.26 -3.70
N PRO A 205 17.41 -5.02 -4.68
CA PRO A 205 16.57 -5.99 -5.34
C PRO A 205 16.19 -7.05 -4.29
N LEU A 206 14.92 -7.10 -3.92
CA LEU A 206 14.35 -8.41 -3.60
C LEU A 206 14.31 -9.15 -4.94
N GLU A 207 15.17 -10.16 -5.06
CA GLU A 207 15.40 -10.95 -6.26
C GLU A 207 14.12 -11.12 -7.11
N GLY A 208 14.05 -10.41 -8.24
CA GLY A 208 12.98 -10.57 -9.23
C GLY A 208 11.67 -9.82 -8.97
N VAL A 209 11.53 -9.02 -7.91
CA VAL A 209 10.46 -8.01 -7.76
C VAL A 209 11.13 -6.67 -7.48
N GLY A 210 11.11 -5.77 -8.46
CA GLY A 210 11.73 -4.45 -8.35
C GLY A 210 11.00 -3.58 -7.34
N PHE A 211 11.35 -3.67 -6.06
CA PHE A 211 10.93 -2.70 -5.06
C PHE A 211 11.87 -1.51 -5.09
N THR A 212 11.30 -0.32 -5.14
CA THR A 212 12.08 0.91 -4.99
C THR A 212 11.92 1.37 -3.56
N ARG A 213 13.03 1.44 -2.82
CA ARG A 213 13.06 2.08 -1.50
C ARG A 213 12.47 3.49 -1.62
N MET A 214 11.55 3.84 -0.73
CA MET A 214 11.02 5.20 -0.68
C MET A 214 12.16 6.14 -0.27
N GLY A 215 12.55 7.04 -1.16
CA GLY A 215 13.58 8.03 -0.87
C GLY A 215 13.13 9.01 0.23
N PRO A 216 14.05 9.69 0.93
CA PRO A 216 13.71 10.58 2.05
C PRO A 216 12.69 11.63 1.65
N THR A 217 12.88 12.27 0.49
CA THR A 217 11.96 13.28 -0.05
C THR A 217 10.56 12.71 -0.26
N ARG A 218 10.45 11.52 -0.85
CA ARG A 218 9.18 10.86 -1.12
C ARG A 218 8.48 10.41 0.17
N ASN A 219 9.26 9.96 1.17
CA ASN A 219 8.74 9.63 2.49
C ASN A 219 8.14 10.87 3.16
N THR A 220 8.90 11.97 3.24
CA THR A 220 8.41 13.23 3.80
C THR A 220 7.16 13.74 3.09
N GLU A 221 7.12 13.67 1.76
CA GLU A 221 5.94 14.08 0.98
C GLU A 221 4.71 13.20 1.25
N ALA A 222 4.90 11.88 1.35
CA ALA A 222 3.84 10.96 1.71
C ALA A 222 3.31 11.21 3.14
N LEU A 223 4.21 11.56 4.07
CA LEU A 223 3.87 11.85 5.46
C LEU A 223 3.03 13.12 5.56
N VAL A 224 3.49 14.21 4.94
CA VAL A 224 2.75 15.48 4.88
C VAL A 224 1.38 15.29 4.25
N THR A 225 1.31 14.59 3.11
CA THR A 225 0.02 14.32 2.43
C THR A 225 -0.95 13.57 3.33
N SER A 226 -0.46 12.62 4.13
CA SER A 226 -1.28 11.82 5.02
C SER A 226 -1.77 12.62 6.22
N LEU A 227 -0.92 13.47 6.80
CA LEU A 227 -1.28 14.39 7.88
C LEU A 227 -2.32 15.43 7.43
N GLU A 228 -2.15 16.02 6.24
CA GLU A 228 -3.14 16.96 5.67
C GLU A 228 -4.49 16.27 5.42
N SER A 229 -4.47 15.04 4.89
CA SER A 229 -5.68 14.25 4.66
C SER A 229 -6.37 13.90 5.98
N LEU A 230 -5.60 13.51 6.99
CA LEU A 230 -6.09 13.23 8.34
C LEU A 230 -6.71 14.47 8.99
N GLY A 231 -6.07 15.63 8.85
CA GLY A 231 -6.60 16.92 9.33
C GLY A 231 -7.96 17.26 8.72
N GLY A 232 -8.10 17.05 7.40
CA GLY A 232 -9.37 17.23 6.68
C GLY A 232 -10.46 16.24 7.12
N LEU A 233 -10.09 14.98 7.34
CA LEU A 233 -11.01 13.93 7.81
C LEU A 233 -11.51 14.20 9.23
N TYR A 234 -10.62 14.60 10.14
CA TYR A 234 -11.00 14.97 11.51
C TYR A 234 -11.91 16.21 11.54
N THR A 235 -11.60 17.22 10.73
CA THR A 235 -12.49 18.39 10.58
C THR A 235 -13.88 17.97 10.06
N SER A 236 -13.93 17.03 9.12
CA SER A 236 -15.19 16.55 8.53
C SER A 236 -16.02 15.70 9.50
N THR A 237 -15.39 15.09 10.50
CA THR A 237 -16.05 14.27 11.54
C THR A 237 -16.34 15.05 12.82
N GLY A 238 -15.96 16.33 12.89
CA GLY A 238 -16.17 17.21 14.05
C GLY A 238 -15.07 17.15 15.11
N ALA A 239 -14.01 16.37 14.90
CA ALA A 239 -12.85 16.27 15.78
C ALA A 239 -11.85 17.41 15.48
N TYR A 240 -12.24 18.65 15.73
CA TYR A 240 -11.46 19.82 15.29
C TYR A 240 -10.07 19.93 15.94
N GLU A 241 -9.93 19.52 17.20
CA GLU A 241 -8.64 19.57 17.91
C GLU A 241 -7.62 18.62 17.27
N ASP A 242 -8.04 17.37 17.00
CA ASP A 242 -7.21 16.38 16.30
C ASP A 242 -6.88 16.83 14.88
N GLY A 243 -7.85 17.45 14.20
CA GLY A 243 -7.67 18.02 12.87
C GLY A 243 -6.63 19.14 12.84
N LEU A 244 -6.68 20.05 13.80
CA LEU A 244 -5.71 21.13 13.96
C LEU A 244 -4.30 20.58 14.24
N ALA A 245 -4.19 19.60 15.15
CA ALA A 245 -2.91 18.98 15.49
C ALA A 245 -2.24 18.35 14.25
N ALA A 246 -3.01 17.63 13.43
CA ALA A 246 -2.49 17.02 12.20
C ALA A 246 -1.98 18.08 11.19
N PHE A 247 -2.71 19.20 11.02
CA PHE A 247 -2.26 20.29 10.16
C PHE A 247 -1.02 21.01 10.69
N GLU A 248 -0.92 21.20 12.00
CA GLU A 248 0.24 21.83 12.64
C GLU A 248 1.50 20.97 12.45
N GLU A 249 1.38 19.65 12.59
CA GLU A 249 2.49 18.72 12.37
C GLU A 249 2.95 18.73 10.90
N ALA A 250 2.02 18.68 9.95
CA ALA A 250 2.33 18.80 8.51
C ALA A 250 3.09 20.11 8.22
N LEU A 251 2.62 21.23 8.77
CA LEU A 251 3.23 22.53 8.60
C LEU A 251 4.63 22.60 9.21
N GLN A 252 4.85 21.98 10.37
CA GLN A 252 6.16 21.94 11.02
C GLN A 252 7.19 21.21 10.16
N ILE A 253 6.81 20.06 9.58
CA ILE A 253 7.67 19.28 8.66
C ILE A 253 8.02 20.12 7.43
N LEU A 254 7.04 20.78 6.82
CA LEU A 254 7.25 21.62 5.64
C LEU A 254 8.20 22.80 5.93
N ARG A 255 8.04 23.46 7.08
CA ARG A 255 8.92 24.55 7.52
C ARG A 255 10.37 24.06 7.73
N ALA A 256 10.54 22.92 8.39
CA ALA A 256 11.86 22.33 8.61
C ALA A 256 12.59 22.02 7.29
N ARG A 257 11.87 21.51 6.28
CA ARG A 257 12.40 21.27 4.93
C ARG A 257 12.88 22.56 4.25
N GLN A 258 12.11 23.64 4.36
CA GLN A 258 12.47 24.93 3.76
C GLN A 258 13.71 25.56 4.42
N SER A 259 13.81 25.51 5.75
CA SER A 259 14.97 26.05 6.48
C SER A 259 16.26 25.27 6.25
N GLY A 260 16.17 23.95 6.01
CA GLY A 260 17.32 23.09 5.69
C GLY A 260 17.88 23.27 4.27
N SER A 261 17.07 23.75 3.32
CA SER A 261 17.49 23.96 1.93
C SER A 261 18.26 25.28 1.70
N GLY A 262 18.34 26.16 2.71
CA GLY A 262 18.89 27.51 2.59
C GLY A 262 20.35 27.70 3.01
N HIS A 263 21.08 26.65 3.43
CA HIS A 263 22.44 26.77 4.00
C HIS A 263 23.57 26.17 3.14
N ASN A 264 23.31 25.87 1.85
CA ASN A 264 24.33 25.41 0.90
C ASN A 264 24.35 26.29 -0.37
N GLN A 265 24.68 27.58 -0.21
CA GLN A 265 25.10 28.46 -1.31
C GLN A 265 26.41 29.14 -0.94
#